data_AF-A2EFZ0-F1
#
_entry.id   AF-A2EFZ0-F1
#
_cell.length_a   1.000
_cell.length_b   1.000
_cell.length_c   1.000
_cell.angle_alpha   90.00
_cell.angle_beta   90.00
_cell.angle_gamma   90.00
#
_symmetry.space_group_name_H-M   'P 1'
#
loop_
_entity.id
_entity.type
_entity.pdbx_description
1 polymer ?
#
loop_
_entity_poly.entity_id
_entity_poly.type
_entity_poly.pdbx_seq_one_letter_code
_entity_poly.pdbx_strand_id
1 'polypeptide(L)' 'MEVSEEKLDRIRIDNEKYLRKHPELHDMISEFMVALLKDKPQDVLQYAIVFFTSQHTEPE' A
#
# COMPACT_ATOMS: atom_id res chain seq x y z
N MET A 1 -2.24 -0.23 25.29
CA MET A 1 -3.69 -0.14 24.99
C MET A 1 -4.10 -1.47 24.42
N GLU A 2 -4.82 -2.30 25.16
CA GLU A 2 -5.41 -3.52 24.61
C GLU A 2 -6.59 -3.10 23.73
N VAL A 3 -6.51 -3.43 22.44
CA VAL A 3 -7.59 -3.19 21.48
C VAL A 3 -8.51 -4.39 21.55
N SER A 4 -9.80 -4.20 21.84
CA SER A 4 -10.78 -5.29 21.88
C SER A 4 -10.99 -5.89 20.49
N GLU A 5 -11.34 -7.18 20.42
CA GLU A 5 -11.60 -7.88 19.16
C GLU A 5 -12.68 -7.17 18.32
N GLU A 6 -13.76 -6.70 18.96
CA GLU A 6 -14.81 -5.93 18.30
C GLU A 6 -14.28 -4.64 17.63
N LYS A 7 -13.26 -4.01 18.22
CA LYS A 7 -12.64 -2.81 17.67
C LYS A 7 -11.74 -3.16 16.48
N LEU A 8 -11.04 -4.29 16.53
CA LEU A 8 -10.26 -4.78 15.39
C LEU A 8 -11.15 -5.12 14.19
N ASP A 9 -12.30 -5.76 14.43
CA ASP A 9 -13.23 -6.12 13.36
C ASP A 9 -13.84 -4.89 12.69
N ARG A 10 -14.19 -3.85 13.46
CA ARG A 10 -14.63 -2.57 12.89
C ARG A 10 -13.55 -1.94 12.03
N ILE A 11 -12.31 -1.91 12.50
CA ILE A 11 -11.18 -1.37 11.72
C ILE A 11 -11.01 -2.14 10.41
N ARG A 12 -11.11 -3.47 10.43
CA ARG A 12 -11.01 -4.29 9.21
C ARG A 12 -12.12 -3.96 8.21
N ILE A 13 -13.37 -3.87 8.68
CA ILE A 13 -14.52 -3.52 7.84
C ILE A 13 -14.35 -2.13 7.23
N ASP A 14 -13.92 -1.15 8.01
CA ASP A 14 -13.77 0.22 7.55
C ASP A 14 -12.60 0.37 6.57
N ASN A 15 -11.49 -0.34 6.80
CA ASN A 15 -10.37 -0.42 5.86
C ASN A 15 -10.79 -1.04 4.52
N GLU A 16 -11.57 -2.12 4.55
CA GLU A 16 -12.06 -2.77 3.33
C GLU A 16 -13.01 -1.84 2.56
N LYS A 17 -13.91 -1.13 3.25
CA LYS A 17 -14.76 -0.11 2.63
C LYS A 17 -13.94 1.02 2.02
N TYR A 18 -12.89 1.47 2.70
CA TYR A 18 -11.99 2.51 2.20
C TYR A 18 -11.29 2.04 0.92
N LEU A 19 -10.68 0.86 0.93
CA LEU A 19 -10.03 0.29 -0.25
C LEU A 19 -11.01 0.10 -1.43
N ARG A 20 -12.24 -0.36 -1.19
CA ARG A 20 -13.26 -0.47 -2.25
C ARG A 20 -13.69 0.88 -2.83
N LYS A 21 -13.67 1.95 -2.03
CA LYS A 21 -14.07 3.30 -2.47
C LYS A 21 -12.97 4.01 -3.25
N HIS A 22 -11.73 3.57 -3.13
CA HIS A 22 -10.55 4.21 -3.69
C HIS A 22 -9.83 3.24 -4.67
N PRO A 23 -10.38 3.04 -5.88
CA PRO A 23 -9.77 2.15 -6.88
C PRO A 23 -8.34 2.57 -7.27
N GLU A 24 -8.00 3.87 -7.15
CA GLU A 24 -6.66 4.38 -7.36
C GLU A 24 -5.61 3.72 -6.44
N LEU A 25 -6.01 3.36 -5.21
CA LEU A 25 -5.12 2.67 -4.28
C LEU A 25 -4.93 1.21 -4.67
N HIS A 26 -5.97 0.56 -5.21
CA HIS A 26 -5.86 -0.80 -5.71
C HIS A 26 -4.86 -0.88 -6.86
N ASP A 27 -4.92 0.06 -7.80
CA ASP A 27 -4.04 0.08 -8.97
C ASP A 27 -2.60 0.39 -8.55
N MET A 28 -2.40 1.38 -7.67
CA MET A 28 -1.09 1.71 -7.11
C MET A 28 -0.44 0.52 -6.36
N ILE A 29 -1.21 -0.21 -5.55
CA ILE A 29 -0.72 -1.41 -4.85
C ILE A 29 -0.42 -2.52 -5.86
N SER A 30 -1.27 -2.71 -6.87
CA SER A 30 -1.10 -3.75 -7.89
C SER A 30 0.20 -3.56 -8.69
N GLU A 31 0.48 -2.32 -9.11
CA GLU A 31 1.72 -1.97 -9.81
C GLU A 31 2.95 -2.23 -8.93
N PHE A 32 2.88 -1.82 -7.65
CA PHE A 32 3.96 -2.10 -6.71
C PHE A 32 4.19 -3.60 -6.52
N MET A 33 3.14 -4.40 -6.42
CA MET A 33 3.24 -5.86 -6.28
C MET A 33 3.87 -6.51 -7.51
N VAL A 34 3.54 -6.05 -8.72
CA VAL A 34 4.18 -6.53 -9.96
C VAL A 34 5.68 -6.22 -9.94
N ALA A 35 6.05 -4.99 -9.58
CA ALA A 35 7.45 -4.57 -9.51
C ALA A 35 8.23 -5.37 -8.44
N LEU A 36 7.63 -5.57 -7.27
CA LEU A 36 8.22 -6.33 -6.17
C LEU A 36 8.48 -7.80 -6.51
N LEU A 37 7.50 -8.45 -7.17
CA LEU A 37 7.63 -9.86 -7.59
C LEU A 37 8.64 -10.04 -8.73
N LYS A 38 8.83 -9.01 -9.55
CA LYS A 38 9.80 -9.00 -10.65
C LYS A 38 11.22 -8.81 -10.13
N ASP A 39 11.44 -7.78 -9.32
CA ASP A 39 12.78 -7.34 -8.92
C ASP A 39 13.29 -8.08 -7.67
N LYS A 40 12.39 -8.67 -6.88
CA LYS A 40 12.68 -9.49 -5.68
C LYS A 40 13.76 -8.86 -4.79
N PRO A 41 13.57 -7.61 -4.33
CA PRO A 41 14.57 -6.91 -3.54
C PRO A 41 14.78 -7.61 -2.19
N GLN A 42 16.00 -7.48 -1.66
CA GLN A 42 16.35 -8.01 -0.34
C GLN A 42 15.66 -7.22 0.79
N ASP A 43 15.44 -5.92 0.60
CA ASP A 43 14.71 -5.05 1.51
C ASP A 43 13.48 -4.44 0.82
N VAL A 44 12.31 -4.99 1.16
CA VAL A 44 11.01 -4.58 0.61
C VAL A 44 10.65 -3.16 1.02
N LEU A 45 11.03 -2.73 2.23
CA LEU A 45 10.66 -1.40 2.74
C LEU A 45 11.45 -0.31 2.02
N GLN A 46 12.76 -0.48 1.88
CA GLN A 46 13.58 0.46 1.11
C GLN A 46 13.13 0.52 -0.35
N TYR A 47 12.80 -0.63 -0.95
CA TYR A 47 12.26 -0.67 -2.29
C TYR A 47 10.93 0.08 -2.43
N ALA A 48 10.02 -0.06 -1.45
CA ALA A 48 8.75 0.68 -1.43
C ALA A 48 8.97 2.20 -1.36
N ILE A 49 9.89 2.66 -0.51
CA ILE A 49 10.24 4.08 -0.40
C ILE A 49 10.66 4.60 -1.78
N VAL A 50 11.63 3.96 -2.41
CA VAL A 50 12.10 4.37 -3.74
C VAL A 50 10.96 4.30 -4.75
N PHE A 51 10.22 3.20 -4.82
CA PHE A 51 9.14 3.01 -5.80
C PHE A 51 8.08 4.11 -5.74
N PHE A 52 7.60 4.45 -4.54
CA PHE A 52 6.53 5.45 -4.38
C PHE A 52 7.02 6.91 -4.37
N THR A 53 8.33 7.16 -4.19
CA THR A 53 8.88 8.53 -4.16
C THR A 53 9.62 8.93 -5.45
N SER A 54 10.03 7.95 -6.28
CA SER A 54 10.79 8.23 -7.52
C SER A 54 9.96 8.89 -8.63
N GLN A 55 8.62 8.94 -8.49
CA GLN A 55 7.70 9.52 -9.47
C GLN A 55 7.42 11.03 -9.24
N HIS A 56 8.01 11.66 -8.21
CA HIS A 56 7.73 13.06 -7.86
C HIS A 56 8.75 14.07 -8.39
N THR A 57 9.57 13.69 -9.37
CA THR A 57 10.44 14.63 -10.10
C THR A 57 9.91 14.83 -11.52
N GLU A 58 8.84 15.62 -11.66
CA GLU A 58 8.59 16.32 -12.92
C GLU A 58 9.59 17.49 -12.98
N PRO A 59 10.50 17.55 -13.96
CA PRO A 59 11.26 18.77 -14.22
C PRO A 59 10.32 19.80 -14.88
N GLU A 60 10.18 20.97 -14.25
CA GLU A 60 9.63 22.19 -14.88
C GLU A 60 10.48 22.67 -16.07
#